data_AF-A0A2A6RQ82-F1
#
_entry.id   AF-A0A2A6RQ82-F1
#
_cell.length_a   1.000
_cell.length_b   1.000
_cell.length_c   1.000
_cell.angle_alpha   90.00
_cell.angle_beta   90.00
_cell.angle_gamma   90.00
#
_symmetry.space_group_name_H-M   'P 1'
#
loop_
_entity.id
_entity.type
_entity.pdbx_description
1 polymer ?
#
loop_
_entity_poly.entity_id
_entity_poly.type
_entity_poly.pdbx_seq_one_letter_code
_entity_poly.pdbx_strand_id
1 'polypeptide(L)' 'MKLVVQQENLKKALAQVSRAVPSKPVMPVLSNVCLATDQGRLRLSATNLNLAITSWTGAFDSR' A
#
# COMPACT_ATOMS: atom_id res chain seq x y z
N MET A 1 -9.28 10.24 4.04
CA MET A 1 -9.51 9.28 2.94
C MET A 1 -10.65 8.36 3.37
N LYS A 2 -11.69 8.17 2.55
CA LYS A 2 -12.84 7.30 2.85
C LYS A 2 -13.18 6.55 1.56
N LEU A 3 -13.06 5.22 1.54
CA LEU A 3 -13.24 4.41 0.34
C LEU A 3 -13.69 3.00 0.69
N VAL A 4 -14.21 2.30 -0.31
CA VAL A 4 -14.51 0.86 -0.26
C VAL A 4 -13.61 0.13 -1.23
N VAL A 5 -13.03 -0.99 -0.78
CA VAL A 5 -12.21 -1.88 -1.59
C VAL A 5 -12.68 -3.32 -1.34
N GLN A 6 -12.54 -4.18 -2.35
CA GLN A 6 -12.75 -5.61 -2.13
C GLN A 6 -11.62 -6.16 -1.23
N GLN A 7 -11.99 -6.88 -0.17
CA GLN A 7 -11.05 -7.42 0.82
C GLN A 7 -9.95 -8.27 0.16
N GLU A 8 -10.32 -9.12 -0.80
CA GLU A 8 -9.36 -9.99 -1.50
C GLU A 8 -8.32 -9.18 -2.28
N ASN A 9 -8.73 -8.10 -2.95
CA ASN A 9 -7.81 -7.25 -3.70
C ASN A 9 -6.89 -6.48 -2.76
N LEU A 10 -7.41 -5.99 -1.62
CA LEU A 10 -6.59 -5.35 -0.60
C LEU A 10 -5.56 -6.32 -0.02
N LYS A 11 -5.95 -7.56 0.28
CA LYS A 11 -5.05 -8.61 0.78
C LYS A 11 -3.93 -8.90 -0.22
N LYS A 12 -4.25 -9.05 -1.50
CA LYS A 12 -3.28 -9.29 -2.57
C LYS A 12 -2.29 -8.12 -2.70
N ALA A 13 -2.79 -6.88 -2.72
CA ALA A 13 -1.95 -5.70 -2.85
C ALA A 13 -1.03 -5.50 -1.63
N LEU A 14 -1.55 -5.71 -0.41
CA LEU A 14 -0.75 -5.67 0.82
C LEU A 14 0.36 -6.74 0.80
N ALA A 15 0.04 -7.98 0.44
CA ALA A 15 1.05 -9.04 0.35
C ALA A 15 2.18 -8.74 -0.64
N GLN A 16 1.90 -7.99 -1.72
CA GLN A 16 2.91 -7.54 -2.68
C GLN A 16 3.82 -6.47 -2.07
N VAL A 17 3.25 -5.39 -1.52
CA VAL A 17 4.05 -4.26 -1.01
C VAL A 17 4.78 -4.59 0.27
N SER A 18 4.25 -5.50 1.12
CA SER A 18 4.91 -5.94 2.35
C SER A 18 6.28 -6.56 2.12
N ARG A 19 6.59 -7.04 0.91
CA ARG A 19 7.93 -7.54 0.55
C ARG A 19 9.00 -6.45 0.58
N ALA A 20 8.62 -5.18 0.43
CA ALA A 20 9.52 -4.04 0.53
C ALA A 20 9.57 -3.43 1.95
N VAL A 21 8.81 -3.98 2.90
CA VAL A 21 8.83 -3.54 4.30
C VAL A 21 9.90 -4.34 5.06
N PRO A 22 10.96 -3.71 5.58
CA PRO A 22 12.00 -4.40 6.32
C PRO A 22 11.52 -4.80 7.73
N SER A 23 11.92 -5.97 8.23
CA SER A 23 11.60 -6.43 9.59
C SER A 23 12.31 -5.63 10.69
N LYS A 24 13.48 -5.05 10.37
CA LYS A 24 14.26 -4.15 11.22
C LYS A 24 14.60 -2.89 10.40
N PRO A 25 13.71 -1.89 10.35
CA PRO A 25 13.96 -0.69 9.56
C PRO A 25 15.08 0.17 10.18
N VAL A 26 15.80 0.92 9.33
CA VAL A 26 16.72 1.98 9.77
C VAL A 26 16.00 3.24 10.25
N MET A 27 14.74 3.42 9.83
CA MET A 27 13.88 4.53 10.23
C MET A 27 12.46 4.02 10.50
N PRO A 28 11.81 4.41 11.61
CA PRO A 28 10.47 3.90 11.96
C PRO A 28 9.42 4.05 10.85
N VAL A 29 9.51 5.11 10.03
CA VAL A 29 8.58 5.35 8.92
C VAL A 29 8.59 4.23 7.87
N LEU A 30 9.72 3.53 7.71
CA LEU A 30 9.88 2.45 6.72
C LEU A 30 9.17 1.14 7.12
N SER A 31 8.69 1.03 8.37
CA SER A 31 7.81 -0.07 8.78
C SER A 31 6.38 0.05 8.25
N ASN A 32 6.04 1.16 7.59
CA ASN A 32 4.68 1.44 7.15
C ASN A 32 4.46 1.17 5.67
N VAL A 33 3.19 0.99 5.30
CA VAL A 33 2.72 1.05 3.91
C VAL A 33 2.05 2.40 3.70
N CYS A 34 2.50 3.15 2.69
CA CYS A 34 1.84 4.36 2.23
C CYS A 34 0.57 4.00 1.47
N LEU A 35 -0.56 4.51 1.95
CA LEU A 35 -1.87 4.41 1.29
C LEU A 35 -2.24 5.78 0.72
N ALA A 36 -2.56 5.84 -0.56
CA ALA A 36 -3.01 7.05 -1.23
C ALA A 36 -4.09 6.73 -2.26
N THR A 37 -5.07 7.62 -2.42
CA THR A 37 -5.97 7.57 -3.57
C THR A 37 -5.33 8.31 -4.74
N ASP A 38 -5.32 7.70 -5.92
CA ASP A 38 -4.93 8.37 -7.16
C ASP A 38 -5.77 7.84 -8.34
N GLN A 39 -6.31 8.77 -9.14
CA GLN A 39 -7.18 8.51 -10.28
C GLN A 39 -8.28 7.44 -10.02
N GLY A 40 -9.01 7.54 -8.90
CA GLY A 40 -10.09 6.60 -8.57
C GLY A 40 -9.63 5.19 -8.17
N ARG A 41 -8.37 5.02 -7.79
CA ARG A 41 -7.81 3.76 -7.29
C ARG A 41 -7.09 3.98 -5.97
N LEU A 42 -6.94 2.92 -5.19
CA LEU A 42 -6.07 2.89 -4.02
C LEU A 42 -4.67 2.44 -4.47
N ARG A 43 -3.69 3.32 -4.25
CA ARG A 43 -2.26 3.05 -4.36
C ARG A 43 -1.73 2.61 -3.00
N LEU A 44 -1.01 1.49 -2.99
CA LEU A 44 -0.25 1.00 -1.85
C LEU A 44 1.23 1.04 -2.23
N SER A 45 2.08 1.56 -1.35
CA SER A 45 3.52 1.63 -1.62
C SER A 45 4.34 1.40 -0.36
N ALA A 46 5.47 0.72 -0.48
CA ALA A 46 6.43 0.54 0.60
C ALA A 46 7.86 0.54 0.04
N THR A 47 8.82 0.90 0.88
CA THR A 47 10.23 0.95 0.50
C THR A 47 11.16 0.71 1.68
N ASN A 48 12.33 0.16 1.39
CA ASN A 48 13.46 0.05 2.31
C ASN A 48 14.67 0.91 1.90
N LEU A 49 14.44 1.93 1.06
CA LEU A 49 15.43 2.83 0.43
C LEU A 49 16.31 2.23 -0.67
N ASN A 50 16.25 0.92 -0.88
CA ASN A 50 16.93 0.23 -1.98
C ASN A 50 15.91 -0.27 -3.01
N LEU A 51 14.84 -0.89 -2.52
CA LEU A 51 13.69 -1.35 -3.30
C LEU A 51 12.44 -0.55 -2.92
N ALA A 52 11.63 -0.21 -3.91
CA ALA A 52 10.27 0.27 -3.71
C ALA A 52 9.30 -0.62 -4.48
N ILE A 53 8.21 -1.03 -3.84
CA ILE A 53 7.12 -1.75 -4.50
C ILE A 53 5.87 -0.90 -4.41
N THR A 54 5.20 -0.70 -5.54
CA THR A 54 3.91 -0.02 -5.62
C THR A 54 2.89 -0.95 -6.25
N SER A 55 1.72 -1.07 -5.62
CA SER A 55 0.59 -1.83 -6.13
C SER A 55 -0.65 -0.95 -6.19
N TRP A 56 -1.56 -1.29 -7.09
CA TRP A 56 -2.79 -0.57 -7.36
C TRP A 56 -3.97 -1.50 -7.22
N THR A 57 -5.02 -1.04 -6.57
CA THR A 57 -6.29 -1.74 -6.50
C THR A 57 -7.45 -0.80 -6.74
N GLY A 58 -8.48 -1.27 -7.45
CA GLY A 58 -9.70 -0.51 -7.66
C GLY A 58 -10.38 -0.21 -6.32
N ALA A 59 -10.77 1.04 -6.11
CA ALA A 59 -11.46 1.49 -4.90
C ALA A 59 -12.55 2.48 -5.29
N PHE A 60 -13.65 2.48 -4.55
CA PHE A 60 -14.78 3.38 -4.79
C PHE A 60 -14.90 4.37 -3.65
N ASP A 61 -15.36 5.60 -3.93
CA ASP A 61 -15.73 6.51 -2.86
C ASP A 61 -16.90 5.89 -2.06
N SER A 62 -16.90 6.14 -0.76
CA SER A 62 -17.87 5.58 0.20
C SER A 62 -18.92 6.62 0.59
N ARG A 63 -19.18 7.58 -0.30
CA ARG A 63 -20.21 8.60 -0.20
C ARG A 63 -21.40 8.24 -1.07
#